data_AF-A0A0S8L379-F1
#
_entry.id   AF-A0A0S8L379-F1
#
_cell.length_a   1.000
_cell.length_b   1.000
_cell.length_c   1.000
_cell.angle_alpha   90.00
_cell.angle_beta   90.00
_cell.angle_gamma   90.00
#
_symmetry.space_group_name_H-M   'P 1'
#
loop_
_entity.id
_entity.type
_entity.pdbx_description
1 polymer ?
#
loop_
_entity_poly.entity_id
_entity_poly.type
_entity_poly.pdbx_seq_one_letter_code
_entity_poly.pdbx_strand_id
1 'polypeptide(L)'
;MLYHLFDALTDSYSFFNVFRYLTLRAILGVLTALAISFVIGPTIIRKLAAIRFGQTVRDDGPQSHLVKAGTPTMGGALILIAVFVSTLLWADLTNRFVWAVLFTTGTFGAIGWVDDYKKIVSKNPRGIGAKQKFLWQTISGLAVALFLYYTARTPAETQLILPFFKNVVFNLGPFFIVLTYFVIVGSSNAVNLTDGLDGLAIMPTVMVAAALGVFGYVLGHVKFAGYLGFPYIPGVGEVLVFCAAIVGAGLGFLWFNTYPAMVFMGDIGALALGAALGVVAVTTRQEIVLFIMGGVFVME
;
A
#
# COMPACT_ATOMS: atom_id res chain seq x y z
N MET A 1 13.23 -12.30 -5.41
CA MET A 1 13.84 -13.61 -5.11
C MET A 1 13.64 -14.60 -6.25
N LEU A 2 12.40 -14.86 -6.72
CA LEU A 2 12.19 -15.71 -7.90
C LEU A 2 12.57 -15.01 -9.20
N TYR A 3 12.33 -13.70 -9.31
CA TYR A 3 12.82 -12.91 -10.44
C TYR A 3 14.34 -13.10 -10.66
N HIS A 4 15.15 -12.89 -9.61
CA HIS A 4 16.61 -13.06 -9.68
C HIS A 4 17.03 -14.49 -10.00
N LEU A 5 16.30 -15.49 -9.50
CA LEU A 5 16.56 -16.90 -9.82
C LEU A 5 16.30 -17.19 -11.30
N PHE A 6 15.15 -16.77 -11.84
CA PHE A 6 14.80 -16.99 -13.24
C PHE A 6 15.66 -16.16 -14.20
N ASP A 7 16.07 -14.97 -13.78
CA ASP A 7 17.01 -14.15 -14.52
C ASP A 7 18.37 -14.86 -14.68
N ALA A 8 18.90 -15.43 -13.60
CA ALA A 8 20.15 -16.21 -13.63
C ALA A 8 20.04 -17.50 -14.48
N LEU A 9 18.87 -18.15 -14.50
CA LEU A 9 18.64 -19.36 -15.30
C LEU A 9 18.45 -19.07 -16.80
N THR A 10 18.27 -17.80 -17.17
CA THR A 10 18.03 -17.40 -18.56
C THR A 10 19.24 -17.66 -19.45
N ASP A 11 20.45 -17.58 -18.90
CA ASP A 11 21.69 -17.88 -19.63
C ASP A 11 21.79 -19.35 -20.05
N SER A 12 21.13 -20.24 -19.30
CA SER A 12 21.09 -21.68 -19.58
C SER A 12 19.82 -22.11 -20.34
N TYR A 13 18.69 -21.44 -20.12
CA TYR A 13 17.40 -21.80 -20.73
C TYR A 13 16.62 -20.55 -21.15
N SER A 14 16.46 -20.39 -22.47
CA SER A 14 15.79 -19.22 -23.07
C SER A 14 14.34 -19.03 -22.66
N PHE A 15 13.65 -20.10 -22.21
CA PHE A 15 12.28 -20.05 -21.71
C PHE A 15 12.12 -19.08 -20.53
N PHE A 16 13.12 -18.95 -19.65
CA PHE A 16 13.01 -18.07 -18.47
C PHE A 16 13.02 -16.57 -18.81
N ASN A 17 13.34 -16.20 -20.07
CA ASN A 17 13.23 -14.80 -20.52
C ASN A 17 11.82 -14.22 -20.31
N VAL A 18 10.77 -15.05 -20.33
CA VAL A 18 9.40 -14.57 -20.11
C VAL A 18 9.25 -13.86 -18.76
N PHE A 19 10.00 -14.29 -17.74
CA PHE A 19 9.95 -13.70 -16.40
C PHE A 19 10.65 -12.34 -16.32
N ARG A 20 11.37 -11.90 -17.36
CA ARG A 20 11.91 -10.53 -17.42
C ARG A 20 10.83 -9.49 -17.71
N TYR A 21 9.75 -9.88 -18.41
CA TYR A 21 8.66 -8.96 -18.74
C TYR A 21 7.95 -8.45 -17.49
N LEU A 22 7.99 -7.14 -17.28
CA LEU A 22 7.36 -6.48 -16.13
C LEU A 22 5.85 -6.76 -16.05
N THR A 23 5.17 -6.84 -17.20
CA THR A 23 3.73 -7.16 -17.27
C THR A 23 3.43 -8.57 -16.80
N LEU A 24 4.23 -9.57 -17.19
CA LEU A 24 4.08 -10.94 -16.70
C LEU A 24 4.30 -10.98 -15.19
N ARG A 25 5.36 -10.33 -14.69
CA ARG A 25 5.66 -10.25 -13.25
C ARG A 25 4.53 -9.58 -12.46
N ALA A 26 3.90 -8.55 -13.00
CA ALA A 26 2.74 -7.92 -12.40
C ALA A 26 1.54 -8.89 -12.32
N ILE A 27 1.22 -9.62 -13.41
CA ILE A 27 0.16 -10.64 -13.42
C ILE A 27 0.43 -11.73 -12.37
N LEU A 28 1.65 -12.26 -12.35
CA LEU A 28 2.06 -13.25 -11.35
C LEU A 28 1.99 -12.67 -9.93
N GLY A 29 2.27 -11.37 -9.78
CA GLY A 29 2.08 -10.62 -8.54
C GLY A 29 0.64 -10.64 -8.05
N VAL A 30 -0.33 -10.34 -8.92
CA VAL A 30 -1.77 -10.43 -8.61
C VAL A 30 -2.14 -11.85 -8.20
N LEU A 31 -1.80 -12.84 -9.04
CA LEU A 31 -2.21 -14.23 -8.85
C LEU A 31 -1.62 -14.82 -7.56
N THR A 32 -0.35 -14.52 -7.28
CA THR A 32 0.32 -14.99 -6.06
C THR A 32 -0.31 -14.37 -4.81
N ALA A 33 -0.56 -13.06 -4.82
CA ALA A 33 -1.19 -12.39 -3.68
C ALA A 33 -2.63 -12.89 -3.45
N LEU A 34 -3.41 -13.08 -4.52
CA LEU A 34 -4.76 -13.63 -4.46
C LEU A 34 -4.78 -15.08 -3.93
N ALA A 35 -3.87 -15.93 -4.43
CA ALA A 35 -3.74 -17.30 -3.97
C ALA A 35 -3.37 -17.38 -2.48
N ILE A 36 -2.44 -16.53 -2.03
CA ILE A 36 -2.10 -16.41 -0.60
C ILE A 36 -3.33 -16.02 0.21
N SER A 37 -4.09 -15.01 -0.24
CA SER A 37 -5.31 -14.58 0.44
C SER A 37 -6.33 -15.70 0.59
N PHE A 38 -6.59 -16.50 -0.45
CA PHE A 38 -7.57 -17.60 -0.38
C PHE A 38 -7.09 -18.81 0.41
N VAL A 39 -5.81 -19.19 0.28
CA VAL A 39 -5.27 -20.37 0.97
C VAL A 39 -5.03 -20.08 2.46
N ILE A 40 -4.47 -18.92 2.78
CA ILE A 40 -4.06 -18.57 4.15
C ILE A 40 -5.19 -17.84 4.91
N GLY A 41 -6.05 -17.10 4.20
CA GLY A 41 -7.12 -16.29 4.77
C GLY A 41 -8.00 -17.01 5.80
N PRO A 42 -8.61 -18.17 5.48
CA PRO A 42 -9.46 -18.89 6.42
C PRO A 42 -8.74 -19.29 7.72
N THR A 43 -7.44 -19.56 7.67
CA THR A 43 -6.65 -19.92 8.85
C THR A 43 -6.33 -18.70 9.70
N ILE A 44 -5.98 -17.56 9.08
CA ILE A 44 -5.76 -16.31 9.81
C ILE A 44 -7.06 -15.83 10.46
N ILE A 45 -8.19 -15.86 9.74
CA ILE A 45 -9.49 -15.43 10.27
C ILE A 45 -9.89 -16.27 11.48
N ARG A 46 -9.74 -17.60 11.43
CA ARG A 46 -10.01 -18.48 12.58
C ARG A 46 -9.13 -18.15 13.79
N LYS A 47 -7.84 -17.87 13.58
CA LYS A 47 -6.93 -17.47 14.66
C LYS A 47 -7.31 -16.12 15.27
N LEU A 48 -7.65 -15.13 14.44
CA LEU A 48 -8.09 -13.82 14.91
C LEU A 48 -9.42 -13.91 15.66
N ALA A 49 -10.36 -14.72 15.18
CA ALA A 49 -11.61 -14.98 15.88
C ALA A 49 -11.37 -15.56 17.27
N ALA A 50 -10.47 -16.55 17.41
CA ALA A 50 -10.11 -17.14 18.69
C ALA A 50 -9.53 -16.12 19.69
N ILE A 51 -8.75 -15.14 19.22
CA ILE A 51 -8.18 -14.07 20.05
C ILE A 51 -9.25 -13.07 20.51
N ARG A 52 -10.32 -12.86 19.72
CA ARG A 52 -11.33 -11.82 19.96
C ARG A 52 -12.46 -12.21 20.92
N PHE A 53 -12.55 -13.47 21.35
CA PHE A 53 -13.61 -14.03 22.22
C PHE A 53 -13.66 -13.47 23.66
N GLY A 54 -13.23 -12.23 23.91
CA GLY A 54 -13.19 -11.59 25.23
C GLY A 54 -13.48 -10.09 25.28
N GLN A 55 -14.02 -9.49 24.21
CA GLN A 55 -14.41 -8.06 24.19
C GLN A 55 -15.86 -7.86 24.63
N THR A 56 -16.05 -7.04 25.66
CA THR A 56 -17.33 -6.43 26.06
C THR A 56 -17.67 -5.27 25.12
N VAL A 57 -18.88 -5.26 24.60
CA VAL A 57 -19.40 -4.28 23.63
C VAL A 57 -19.56 -2.90 24.30
N ARG A 58 -19.27 -1.81 23.57
CA ARG A 58 -19.62 -0.43 23.96
C ARG A 58 -21.14 -0.24 23.79
N ASP A 59 -21.83 0.23 24.82
CA ASP A 59 -23.27 0.52 24.79
C ASP A 59 -23.64 1.87 24.12
N ASP A 60 -22.64 2.66 23.69
CA ASP A 60 -22.80 4.08 23.31
C ASP A 60 -22.67 4.36 21.79
N GLY A 61 -23.14 3.44 20.93
CA GLY A 61 -23.14 3.60 19.46
C GLY A 61 -24.52 3.39 18.80
N PRO A 62 -24.73 3.86 17.54
CA PRO A 62 -25.98 3.63 16.79
C PRO A 62 -26.30 2.14 16.66
N GLN A 63 -27.58 1.75 16.68
CA GLN A 63 -28.00 0.33 16.69
C GLN A 63 -27.49 -0.50 15.49
N SER A 64 -27.12 0.13 14.37
CA SER A 64 -26.46 -0.52 13.22
C SER A 64 -25.05 -1.06 13.54
N HIS A 65 -24.36 -0.50 14.55
CA HIS A 65 -23.06 -0.97 15.02
C HIS A 65 -23.14 -2.13 16.03
N LEU A 66 -24.31 -2.39 16.63
CA LEU A 66 -24.50 -3.48 17.60
C LEU A 66 -24.54 -4.87 16.92
N VAL A 67 -24.89 -4.94 15.63
CA VAL A 67 -24.90 -6.19 14.84
C VAL A 67 -23.47 -6.63 14.44
N LYS A 68 -22.47 -5.75 14.54
CA LYS A 68 -21.03 -6.05 14.29
C LYS A 68 -20.33 -6.70 15.49
N ALA A 69 -21.07 -7.11 16.50
CA ALA A 69 -20.58 -7.77 17.71
C ALA A 69 -20.11 -9.21 17.40
N GLY A 70 -18.87 -9.36 16.91
CA GLY A 70 -18.25 -10.67 16.77
C GLY A 70 -17.13 -10.76 15.72
N THR A 71 -17.14 -9.89 14.72
CA THR A 71 -16.18 -9.95 13.60
C THR A 71 -14.76 -9.61 14.07
N PRO A 72 -13.75 -10.51 13.89
CA PRO A 72 -12.37 -10.22 14.26
C PRO A 72 -11.81 -9.00 13.53
N THR A 73 -10.95 -8.24 14.22
CA THR A 73 -10.12 -7.17 13.62
C THR A 73 -8.70 -7.69 13.33
N MET A 74 -7.83 -6.87 12.74
CA MET A 74 -6.45 -7.20 12.31
C MET A 74 -6.34 -8.03 11.02
N GLY A 75 -7.39 -8.06 10.20
CA GLY A 75 -7.38 -8.72 8.89
C GLY A 75 -6.38 -8.14 7.90
N GLY A 76 -5.95 -6.89 8.09
CA GLY A 76 -4.89 -6.25 7.33
C GLY A 76 -3.58 -7.03 7.34
N ALA A 77 -3.31 -7.85 8.37
CA ALA A 77 -2.16 -8.74 8.39
C ALA A 77 -2.14 -9.72 7.21
N LEU A 78 -3.30 -10.23 6.77
CA LEU A 78 -3.42 -11.09 5.59
C LEU A 78 -2.99 -10.33 4.33
N ILE A 79 -3.47 -9.09 4.18
CA ILE A 79 -3.13 -8.22 3.05
C ILE A 79 -1.62 -8.00 3.01
N LEU A 80 -1.02 -7.62 4.15
CA LEU A 80 0.41 -7.34 4.22
C LEU A 80 1.23 -8.59 3.89
N ILE A 81 0.92 -9.75 4.47
CA ILE A 81 1.64 -11.00 4.15
C ILE A 81 1.57 -11.29 2.64
N ALA A 82 0.39 -11.20 2.04
CA ALA A 82 0.20 -11.44 0.61
C ALA A 82 0.99 -10.44 -0.26
N VAL A 83 0.95 -9.15 0.08
CA VAL A 83 1.67 -8.08 -0.64
C VAL A 83 3.18 -8.27 -0.52
N PHE A 84 3.70 -8.50 0.69
CA PHE A 84 5.13 -8.69 0.94
C PHE A 84 5.67 -9.91 0.21
N VAL A 85 5.05 -11.07 0.39
CA VAL A 85 5.52 -12.31 -0.25
C VAL A 85 5.47 -12.17 -1.77
N SER A 86 4.34 -11.70 -2.33
CA SER A 86 4.20 -11.55 -3.77
C SER A 86 5.22 -10.56 -4.36
N THR A 87 5.43 -9.42 -3.71
CA THR A 87 6.41 -8.42 -4.15
C THR A 87 7.84 -8.97 -4.06
N LEU A 88 8.19 -9.64 -2.96
CA LEU A 88 9.54 -10.20 -2.78
C LEU A 88 9.86 -11.31 -3.78
N LEU A 89 8.85 -12.04 -4.24
CA LEU A 89 9.03 -13.07 -5.26
C LEU A 89 9.29 -12.45 -6.64
N TRP A 90 8.46 -11.49 -7.05
CA TRP A 90 8.38 -11.04 -8.44
C TRP A 90 9.03 -9.69 -8.74
N ALA A 91 9.24 -8.81 -7.77
CA ALA A 91 9.88 -7.51 -8.02
C ALA A 91 11.41 -7.65 -8.11
N ASP A 92 12.04 -6.71 -8.82
CA ASP A 92 13.48 -6.55 -8.81
C ASP A 92 13.93 -5.93 -7.48
N LEU A 93 14.57 -6.75 -6.65
CA LEU A 93 15.05 -6.34 -5.32
C LEU A 93 16.30 -5.45 -5.35
N THR A 94 16.91 -5.21 -6.51
CA THR A 94 17.95 -4.17 -6.65
C THR A 94 17.36 -2.77 -6.71
N ASN A 95 16.04 -2.68 -6.91
CA ASN A 95 15.34 -1.42 -7.11
C ASN A 95 15.02 -0.71 -5.78
N ARG A 96 15.50 0.52 -5.65
CA ARG A 96 15.28 1.34 -4.44
C ARG A 96 13.81 1.69 -4.18
N PHE A 97 12.97 1.81 -5.22
CA PHE A 97 11.57 2.15 -5.05
C PHE A 97 10.78 1.00 -4.43
N VAL A 98 11.14 -0.25 -4.77
CA VAL A 98 10.57 -1.46 -4.16
C VAL A 98 10.87 -1.47 -2.66
N TRP A 99 12.09 -1.14 -2.26
CA TRP A 99 12.44 -1.03 -0.84
C TRP A 99 11.72 0.13 -0.15
N ALA A 100 11.54 1.28 -0.81
CA ALA A 100 10.79 2.39 -0.23
C ALA A 100 9.33 1.98 0.08
N VAL A 101 8.64 1.33 -0.86
CA VAL A 101 7.26 0.88 -0.63
C VAL A 101 7.18 -0.25 0.41
N LEU A 102 8.10 -1.21 0.40
CA LEU A 102 8.13 -2.30 1.39
C LEU A 102 8.44 -1.77 2.81
N PHE A 103 9.42 -0.88 2.95
CA PHE A 103 9.77 -0.27 4.23
C PHE A 103 8.58 0.52 4.81
N THR A 104 7.95 1.37 4.00
CA THR A 104 6.80 2.15 4.44
C THR A 104 5.63 1.26 4.83
N THR A 105 5.28 0.29 3.98
CA THR A 105 4.18 -0.65 4.26
C THR A 105 4.44 -1.44 5.54
N GLY A 106 5.69 -1.87 5.75
CA GLY A 106 6.10 -2.62 6.94
C GLY A 106 6.08 -1.80 8.22
N THR A 107 6.62 -0.58 8.18
CA THR A 107 6.66 0.32 9.35
C THR A 107 5.26 0.78 9.75
N PHE A 108 4.44 1.23 8.80
CA PHE A 108 3.06 1.63 9.09
C PHE A 108 2.19 0.43 9.48
N GLY A 109 2.41 -0.74 8.89
CA GLY A 109 1.77 -1.99 9.30
C GLY A 109 2.14 -2.40 10.72
N ALA A 110 3.41 -2.23 11.12
CA ALA A 110 3.87 -2.47 12.48
C ALA A 110 3.24 -1.48 13.48
N ILE A 111 3.15 -0.19 13.12
CA ILE A 111 2.47 0.83 13.94
C ILE A 111 1.01 0.42 14.17
N GLY A 112 0.30 0.05 13.09
CA GLY A 112 -1.07 -0.43 13.17
C GLY A 112 -1.22 -1.72 13.97
N TRP A 113 -0.26 -2.65 13.84
CA TRP A 113 -0.24 -3.90 14.61
C TRP A 113 -0.14 -3.64 16.11
N VAL A 114 0.80 -2.79 16.52
CA VAL A 114 0.98 -2.45 17.93
C VAL A 114 -0.26 -1.74 18.47
N ASP A 115 -0.91 -0.87 17.68
CA ASP A 115 -2.13 -0.19 18.07
C ASP A 115 -3.30 -1.16 18.25
N ASP A 116 -3.59 -2.00 17.25
CA ASP A 116 -4.68 -2.99 17.30
C ASP A 116 -4.45 -4.03 18.40
N TYR A 117 -3.22 -4.52 18.55
CA TYR A 117 -2.88 -5.47 19.59
C TYR A 117 -3.09 -4.88 20.98
N LYS A 118 -2.69 -3.62 21.21
CA LYS A 118 -2.91 -2.92 22.49
C LYS A 118 -4.38 -2.67 22.76
N LYS A 119 -5.19 -2.34 21.74
CA LYS A 119 -6.66 -2.23 21.88
C LYS A 119 -7.28 -3.52 22.40
N ILE A 120 -6.80 -4.67 21.92
CA ILE A 120 -7.29 -6.00 22.32
C ILE A 120 -6.82 -6.36 23.74
N VAL A 121 -5.51 -6.29 24.01
CA VAL A 121 -4.93 -6.76 25.29
C VAL A 121 -5.32 -5.85 26.45
N SER A 122 -5.26 -4.53 26.27
CA SER A 122 -5.58 -3.58 27.34
C SER A 122 -7.08 -3.33 27.50
N LYS A 123 -7.94 -3.94 26.67
CA LYS A 123 -9.39 -3.67 26.58
C LYS A 123 -9.72 -2.17 26.54
N ASN A 124 -8.81 -1.37 25.98
CA ASN A 124 -8.92 0.08 25.93
C ASN A 124 -9.03 0.50 24.46
N PRO A 125 -10.15 1.13 24.05
CA PRO A 125 -10.37 1.50 22.66
C PRO A 125 -9.37 2.53 22.13
N ARG A 126 -8.60 3.22 22.99
CA ARG A 126 -7.63 4.26 22.60
C ARG A 126 -6.29 3.73 22.06
N GLY A 127 -5.95 2.46 22.25
CA GLY A 127 -4.70 1.88 21.72
C GLY A 127 -3.41 2.55 22.24
N ILE A 128 -2.42 2.79 21.36
CA ILE A 128 -1.13 3.45 21.71
C ILE A 128 -1.24 4.97 21.92
N GLY A 129 -2.41 5.56 21.68
CA GLY A 129 -2.64 6.98 21.83
C GLY A 129 -2.14 7.80 20.63
N ALA A 130 -2.94 8.79 20.23
CA ALA A 130 -2.73 9.54 18.99
C ALA A 130 -1.34 10.17 18.85
N LYS A 131 -0.77 10.72 19.94
CA LYS A 131 0.56 11.35 19.93
C LYS A 131 1.67 10.36 19.60
N GLN A 132 1.62 9.15 20.18
CA GLN A 132 2.63 8.12 19.91
C GLN A 132 2.47 7.55 18.50
N LYS A 133 1.22 7.28 18.09
CA LYS A 133 0.90 6.84 16.73
C LYS A 133 1.44 7.81 15.68
N PHE A 134 1.13 9.10 15.84
CA PHE A 134 1.60 10.15 14.93
C PHE A 134 3.13 10.29 14.95
N LEU A 135 3.77 10.24 16.14
CA LEU A 135 5.23 10.30 16.24
C LEU A 135 5.92 9.22 15.38
N TRP A 136 5.46 7.97 15.47
CA TRP A 136 6.05 6.87 14.69
C TRP A 136 5.76 6.97 13.18
N GLN A 137 4.56 7.45 12.81
CA GLN A 137 4.24 7.77 11.42
C GLN A 137 5.16 8.88 10.89
N THR A 138 5.44 9.89 11.72
CA THR A 138 6.32 11.00 11.35
C THR A 138 7.75 10.56 11.15
N ILE A 139 8.30 9.78 12.07
CA ILE A 139 9.65 9.23 11.94
C ILE A 139 9.77 8.40 10.66
N SER A 140 8.81 7.51 10.42
CA SER A 140 8.82 6.62 9.25
C SER A 140 8.63 7.39 7.94
N GLY A 141 7.68 8.32 7.89
CA GLY A 141 7.40 9.16 6.73
C GLY A 141 8.58 10.07 6.37
N LEU A 142 9.23 10.70 7.36
CA LEU A 142 10.43 11.50 7.13
C LEU A 142 11.62 10.66 6.68
N ALA A 143 11.82 9.47 7.26
CA ALA A 143 12.89 8.57 6.85
C ALA A 143 12.77 8.21 5.36
N VAL A 144 11.55 7.91 4.89
CA VAL A 144 11.28 7.59 3.48
C VAL A 144 11.43 8.82 2.59
N ALA A 145 10.94 9.97 3.04
CA ALA A 145 11.10 11.23 2.31
C ALA A 145 12.57 11.61 2.10
N LEU A 146 13.39 11.49 3.15
CA LEU A 146 14.83 11.71 3.09
C LEU A 146 15.51 10.68 2.18
N PHE A 147 15.15 9.40 2.30
CA PHE A 147 15.68 8.34 1.44
C PHE A 147 15.40 8.63 -0.04
N LEU A 148 14.16 8.98 -0.40
CA LEU A 148 13.80 9.29 -1.78
C LEU A 148 14.51 10.55 -2.29
N TYR A 149 14.67 11.57 -1.45
CA TYR A 149 15.37 12.82 -1.81
C TYR A 149 16.87 12.59 -2.08
N TYR A 150 17.58 11.93 -1.16
CA TYR A 150 19.03 11.74 -1.28
C TYR A 150 19.42 10.66 -2.29
N THR A 151 18.53 9.72 -2.60
CA THR A 151 18.76 8.72 -3.65
C THR A 151 18.25 9.13 -5.02
N ALA A 152 17.74 10.37 -5.15
CA ALA A 152 17.23 10.87 -6.41
C ALA A 152 18.35 10.95 -7.46
N ARG A 153 18.12 10.39 -8.65
CA ARG A 153 19.13 10.34 -9.73
C ARG A 153 18.87 11.38 -10.81
N THR A 154 17.61 11.78 -10.97
CA THR A 154 17.19 12.75 -11.98
C THR A 154 16.40 13.89 -11.32
N PRO A 155 16.44 15.13 -11.87
CA PRO A 155 15.64 16.24 -11.34
C PRO A 155 14.14 15.95 -11.33
N ALA A 156 13.66 15.16 -12.29
CA ALA A 156 12.25 14.77 -12.39
C ALA A 156 11.73 14.02 -11.15
N GLU A 157 12.60 13.40 -10.36
CA GLU A 157 12.22 12.65 -9.16
C GLU A 157 11.98 13.53 -7.92
N THR A 158 12.31 14.82 -7.98
CA THR A 158 12.08 15.78 -6.88
C THR A 158 11.22 16.97 -7.32
N GLN A 159 10.77 16.95 -8.57
CA GLN A 159 9.84 17.92 -9.12
C GLN A 159 8.39 17.57 -8.78
N LEU A 160 7.54 18.60 -8.73
CA LEU A 160 6.08 18.48 -8.67
C LEU A 160 5.50 18.76 -10.05
N ILE A 161 4.69 17.82 -10.55
CA ILE A 161 3.99 17.95 -11.81
C ILE A 161 2.56 18.44 -11.53
N LEU A 162 2.17 19.56 -12.13
CA LEU A 162 0.80 20.03 -12.05
C LEU A 162 -0.05 19.27 -13.10
N PRO A 163 -1.07 18.49 -12.70
CA PRO A 163 -1.91 17.81 -13.66
C PRO A 163 -2.62 18.83 -14.56
N PHE A 164 -3.01 18.40 -15.77
CA PHE A 164 -3.61 19.23 -16.83
C PHE A 164 -2.67 20.26 -17.49
N PHE A 165 -1.57 20.65 -16.85
CA PHE A 165 -0.60 21.62 -17.38
C PHE A 165 0.74 20.96 -17.68
N LYS A 166 0.92 20.47 -18.92
CA LYS A 166 2.13 19.69 -19.33
C LYS A 166 3.47 20.41 -19.15
N ASN A 167 3.47 21.75 -19.13
CA ASN A 167 4.70 22.55 -19.07
C ASN A 167 4.93 23.18 -17.68
N VAL A 168 4.03 22.96 -16.71
CA VAL A 168 4.13 23.54 -15.38
C VAL A 168 4.71 22.50 -14.43
N VAL A 169 6.02 22.64 -14.18
CA VAL A 169 6.78 21.77 -13.30
C VAL A 169 7.50 22.63 -12.26
N PHE A 170 7.33 22.30 -10.98
CA PHE A 170 7.97 23.03 -9.88
C PHE A 170 9.15 22.23 -9.34
N ASN A 171 10.33 22.85 -9.34
CA ASN A 171 11.50 22.33 -8.63
C ASN A 171 11.33 22.56 -7.13
N LEU A 172 11.01 21.51 -6.37
CA LEU A 172 10.75 21.66 -4.94
C LEU A 172 12.04 21.79 -4.11
N GLY A 173 13.16 21.23 -4.59
CA GLY A 173 14.37 21.13 -3.77
C GLY A 173 14.05 20.46 -2.42
N PRO A 174 14.53 21.00 -1.28
CA PRO A 174 14.22 20.45 0.04
C PRO A 174 12.72 20.40 0.40
N PHE A 175 11.86 21.22 -0.20
CA PHE A 175 10.41 21.15 0.01
C PHE A 175 9.80 19.83 -0.45
N PHE A 176 10.50 19.07 -1.28
CA PHE A 176 10.12 17.70 -1.64
C PHE A 176 9.96 16.81 -0.40
N ILE A 177 10.82 16.98 0.61
CA ILE A 177 10.78 16.19 1.85
C ILE A 177 9.48 16.47 2.59
N VAL A 178 9.11 17.75 2.68
CA VAL A 178 7.89 18.22 3.36
C VAL A 178 6.65 17.69 2.63
N LEU A 179 6.59 17.85 1.30
CA LEU A 179 5.49 17.33 0.49
C LEU A 179 5.34 15.81 0.67
N THR A 180 6.44 15.07 0.53
CA THR A 180 6.43 13.60 0.63
C THR A 180 5.95 13.14 2.00
N TYR A 181 6.41 13.80 3.06
CA TYR A 181 5.93 13.54 4.42
C TYR A 181 4.41 13.71 4.53
N PHE A 182 3.86 14.85 4.05
CA PHE A 182 2.42 15.10 4.11
C PHE A 182 1.62 14.11 3.27
N VAL A 183 2.10 13.74 2.08
CA VAL A 183 1.42 12.75 1.24
C VAL A 183 1.40 11.39 1.92
N ILE A 184 2.51 10.90 2.46
CA ILE A 184 2.58 9.58 3.10
C ILE A 184 1.72 9.53 4.38
N VAL A 185 1.94 10.47 5.31
CA VAL A 185 1.24 10.48 6.61
C VAL A 185 -0.23 10.86 6.43
N GLY A 186 -0.52 11.81 5.54
CA GLY A 186 -1.88 12.22 5.20
C GLY A 186 -2.68 11.06 4.60
N SER A 187 -2.17 10.40 3.55
CA SER A 187 -2.85 9.26 2.93
C SER A 187 -3.02 8.08 3.88
N SER A 188 -2.05 7.82 4.77
CA SER A 188 -2.17 6.79 5.80
C SER A 188 -3.35 7.03 6.75
N ASN A 189 -3.49 8.26 7.25
CA ASN A 189 -4.58 8.60 8.17
C ASN A 189 -5.92 8.72 7.44
N ALA A 190 -5.94 9.22 6.21
CA ALA A 190 -7.13 9.30 5.38
C ALA A 190 -7.76 7.91 5.16
N VAL A 191 -6.96 6.91 4.75
CA VAL A 191 -7.45 5.53 4.58
C VAL A 191 -7.91 4.91 5.91
N ASN A 192 -7.24 5.24 7.03
CA ASN A 192 -7.65 4.78 8.37
C ASN A 192 -9.00 5.35 8.82
N LEU A 193 -9.30 6.62 8.49
CA LEU A 193 -10.60 7.23 8.78
C LEU A 193 -11.73 6.58 7.96
N THR A 194 -11.46 6.23 6.70
CA THR A 194 -12.44 5.58 5.81
C THR A 194 -12.72 4.11 6.14
N ASP A 195 -11.86 3.42 6.90
CA ASP A 195 -12.01 2.00 7.28
C ASP A 195 -13.03 1.76 8.42
N GLY A 196 -14.18 2.44 8.36
CA GLY A 196 -15.28 2.33 9.33
C GLY A 196 -16.44 1.41 8.90
N LEU A 197 -16.51 1.05 7.61
CA LEU A 197 -17.58 0.27 7.01
C LEU A 197 -17.06 -0.90 6.16
N ASP A 198 -17.85 -1.96 6.05
CA ASP A 198 -17.50 -3.22 5.38
C ASP A 198 -17.17 -2.97 3.90
N GLY A 199 -15.96 -3.32 3.47
CA GLY A 199 -15.50 -3.14 2.08
C GLY A 199 -15.23 -1.69 1.65
N LEU A 200 -15.51 -0.69 2.50
CA LEU A 200 -15.49 0.72 2.10
C LEU A 200 -14.07 1.22 1.79
N ALA A 201 -13.06 0.85 2.58
CA ALA A 201 -11.69 1.30 2.38
C ALA A 201 -10.94 0.49 1.31
N ILE A 202 -11.11 -0.84 1.30
CA ILE A 202 -10.26 -1.72 0.47
C ILE A 202 -10.51 -1.55 -1.03
N MET A 203 -11.77 -1.37 -1.46
CA MET A 203 -12.07 -1.26 -2.89
C MET A 203 -11.49 0.03 -3.52
N PRO A 204 -11.69 1.22 -2.94
CA PRO A 204 -10.99 2.41 -3.36
C PRO A 204 -9.46 2.25 -3.32
N THR A 205 -8.90 1.58 -2.29
CA THR A 205 -7.45 1.31 -2.25
C THR A 205 -7.00 0.48 -3.45
N VAL A 206 -7.72 -0.59 -3.80
CA VAL A 206 -7.41 -1.45 -4.95
C VAL A 206 -7.47 -0.66 -6.26
N MET A 207 -8.50 0.18 -6.43
CA MET A 207 -8.66 1.01 -7.64
C MET A 207 -7.53 2.05 -7.77
N VAL A 208 -7.19 2.74 -6.68
CA VAL A 208 -6.10 3.72 -6.65
C VAL A 208 -4.75 3.05 -6.88
N ALA A 209 -4.50 1.88 -6.28
CA ALA A 209 -3.28 1.11 -6.50
C ALA A 209 -3.13 0.68 -7.96
N ALA A 210 -4.21 0.21 -8.59
CA ALA A 210 -4.20 -0.17 -10.00
C ALA A 210 -3.87 1.03 -10.90
N ALA A 211 -4.51 2.17 -10.67
CA ALA A 211 -4.26 3.40 -11.44
C ALA A 211 -2.82 3.90 -11.27
N LEU A 212 -2.31 3.96 -10.04
CA LEU A 212 -0.92 4.34 -9.77
C LEU A 212 0.09 3.34 -10.35
N GLY A 213 -0.24 2.04 -10.37
CA GLY A 213 0.56 1.02 -11.03
C GLY A 213 0.71 1.28 -12.53
N VAL A 214 -0.38 1.71 -13.21
CA VAL A 214 -0.34 2.12 -14.61
C VAL A 214 0.60 3.32 -14.81
N PHE A 215 0.57 4.32 -13.92
CA PHE A 215 1.54 5.42 -13.96
C PHE A 215 2.97 4.93 -13.78
N GLY A 216 3.23 4.05 -12.81
CA GLY A 216 4.54 3.42 -12.64
C GLY A 216 5.04 2.75 -13.91
N TYR A 217 4.16 1.99 -14.59
CA TYR A 217 4.49 1.36 -15.87
C TYR A 217 4.83 2.37 -16.95
N VAL A 218 4.01 3.42 -17.12
CA VAL A 218 4.21 4.46 -18.14
C VAL A 218 5.51 5.24 -17.91
N LEU A 219 5.72 5.75 -16.70
CA LEU A 219 6.90 6.54 -16.35
C LEU A 219 8.19 5.70 -16.35
N GLY A 220 8.06 4.39 -16.12
CA GLY A 220 9.16 3.42 -16.19
C GLY A 220 9.54 2.99 -17.61
N HIS A 221 8.85 3.45 -18.65
CA HIS A 221 9.12 3.11 -20.06
C HIS A 221 9.44 4.36 -20.89
N VAL A 222 10.66 4.44 -21.43
CA VAL A 222 11.15 5.60 -22.22
C VAL A 222 10.19 5.99 -23.35
N LYS A 223 9.67 5.00 -24.10
CA LYS A 223 8.76 5.24 -25.24
C LYS A 223 7.40 5.78 -24.78
N PHE A 224 6.80 5.19 -23.75
CA PHE A 224 5.48 5.61 -23.27
C PHE A 224 5.54 6.95 -22.56
N ALA A 225 6.55 7.17 -21.72
CA ALA A 225 6.79 8.45 -21.07
C ALA A 225 6.95 9.57 -22.12
N GLY A 226 7.81 9.37 -23.13
CA GLY A 226 8.01 10.34 -24.20
C GLY A 226 6.75 10.60 -25.04
N TYR A 227 5.99 9.56 -25.39
CA TYR A 227 4.76 9.70 -26.20
C TYR A 227 3.65 10.45 -25.44
N LEU A 228 3.46 10.16 -24.15
CA LEU A 228 2.41 10.76 -23.33
C LEU A 228 2.81 12.10 -22.70
N GLY A 229 4.09 12.49 -22.82
CA GLY A 229 4.62 13.74 -22.26
C GLY A 229 4.89 13.68 -20.75
N PHE A 230 5.16 12.48 -20.21
CA PHE A 230 5.61 12.30 -18.83
C PHE A 230 7.15 12.27 -18.77
N PRO A 231 7.75 12.69 -17.64
CA PRO A 231 9.17 12.46 -17.44
C PRO A 231 9.45 10.96 -17.28
N TYR A 232 10.53 10.51 -17.88
CA TYR A 232 11.02 9.14 -17.70
C TYR A 232 11.77 9.03 -16.36
N ILE A 233 11.36 8.09 -15.51
CA ILE A 233 12.02 7.81 -14.23
C ILE A 233 12.58 6.38 -14.27
N PRO A 234 13.91 6.22 -14.37
CA PRO A 234 14.51 4.89 -14.46
C PRO A 234 14.16 4.01 -13.26
N GLY A 235 13.62 2.82 -13.54
CA GLY A 235 13.29 1.83 -12.52
C GLY A 235 11.96 2.05 -11.79
N VAL A 236 11.24 3.16 -11.96
CA VAL A 236 9.96 3.36 -11.26
C VAL A 236 8.92 2.29 -11.65
N GLY A 237 9.04 1.69 -12.84
CA GLY A 237 8.17 0.63 -13.31
C GLY A 237 8.03 -0.56 -12.37
N GLU A 238 9.05 -0.86 -11.54
CA GLU A 238 8.98 -1.96 -10.58
C GLU A 238 7.89 -1.79 -9.52
N VAL A 239 7.43 -0.56 -9.25
CA VAL A 239 6.29 -0.32 -8.35
C VAL A 239 4.99 -0.92 -8.89
N LEU A 240 4.90 -1.19 -10.21
CA LEU A 240 3.75 -1.91 -10.79
C LEU A 240 3.57 -3.28 -10.14
N VAL A 241 4.64 -4.03 -9.90
CA VAL A 241 4.55 -5.37 -9.30
C VAL A 241 3.98 -5.29 -7.88
N PHE A 242 4.40 -4.28 -7.12
CA PHE A 242 3.90 -4.01 -5.78
C PHE A 242 2.41 -3.58 -5.81
N CYS A 243 2.03 -2.67 -6.70
CA CYS A 243 0.64 -2.28 -6.91
C CYS A 243 -0.24 -3.47 -7.32
N ALA A 244 0.25 -4.32 -8.21
CA ALA A 244 -0.43 -5.54 -8.64
C ALA A 244 -0.61 -6.52 -7.47
N ALA A 245 0.38 -6.64 -6.59
CA ALA A 245 0.25 -7.41 -5.36
C ALA A 245 -0.81 -6.82 -4.41
N ILE A 246 -0.91 -5.49 -4.28
CA ILE A 246 -2.01 -4.83 -3.53
C ILE A 246 -3.37 -5.18 -4.15
N VAL A 247 -3.49 -5.13 -5.48
CA VAL A 247 -4.73 -5.49 -6.17
C VAL A 247 -5.12 -6.94 -5.86
N GLY A 248 -4.21 -7.90 -6.03
CA GLY A 248 -4.48 -9.31 -5.74
C GLY A 248 -4.82 -9.57 -4.27
N ALA A 249 -4.04 -9.00 -3.35
CA ALA A 249 -4.28 -9.14 -1.91
C ALA A 249 -5.59 -8.48 -1.48
N GLY A 250 -5.89 -7.29 -2.01
CA GLY A 250 -7.09 -6.53 -1.70
C GLY A 250 -8.37 -7.18 -2.24
N LEU A 251 -8.35 -7.71 -3.47
CA LEU A 251 -9.46 -8.50 -4.00
C LEU A 251 -9.66 -9.80 -3.19
N GLY A 252 -8.57 -10.46 -2.79
CA GLY A 252 -8.63 -11.64 -1.94
C GLY A 252 -9.15 -11.33 -0.53
N PHE A 253 -8.80 -10.19 0.04
CA PHE A 253 -9.32 -9.73 1.33
C PHE A 253 -10.79 -9.32 1.25
N LEU A 254 -11.18 -8.65 0.16
CA LEU A 254 -12.55 -8.24 -0.10
C LEU A 254 -13.51 -9.43 -0.05
N TRP A 255 -13.11 -10.61 -0.56
CA TRP A 255 -13.90 -11.83 -0.44
C TRP A 255 -14.31 -12.16 1.00
N PHE A 256 -13.50 -11.78 1.99
CA PHE A 256 -13.78 -11.98 3.41
C PHE A 256 -14.37 -10.75 4.10
N ASN A 257 -14.39 -9.59 3.44
CA ASN A 257 -14.76 -8.30 4.02
C ASN A 257 -16.02 -7.68 3.37
N THR A 258 -16.51 -8.23 2.26
CA THR A 258 -17.83 -7.88 1.70
C THR A 258 -18.93 -8.15 2.71
N TYR A 259 -19.94 -7.27 2.73
CA TYR A 259 -21.07 -7.41 3.64
C TYR A 259 -21.80 -8.75 3.45
N PRO A 260 -22.06 -9.52 4.54
CA PRO A 260 -21.63 -9.28 5.93
C PRO A 260 -20.16 -9.67 6.18
N ALA A 261 -19.34 -8.77 6.73
CA ALA A 261 -17.90 -8.99 6.88
C ALA A 261 -17.52 -10.10 7.89
N MET A 262 -16.61 -10.99 7.47
CA MET A 262 -16.00 -12.03 8.33
C MET A 262 -14.73 -11.55 9.05
N VAL A 263 -14.09 -10.48 8.56
CA VAL A 263 -12.92 -9.88 9.19
C VAL A 263 -12.84 -8.38 8.85
N PHE A 264 -12.42 -7.56 9.81
CA PHE A 264 -12.11 -6.15 9.61
C PHE A 264 -10.63 -5.93 9.35
N MET A 265 -10.31 -4.93 8.52
CA MET A 265 -8.95 -4.64 8.12
C MET A 265 -8.12 -4.17 9.32
N GLY A 266 -8.65 -3.23 10.10
CA GLY A 266 -7.98 -2.70 11.30
C GLY A 266 -6.85 -1.75 10.94
N ASP A 267 -6.25 -1.14 11.96
CA ASP A 267 -5.20 -0.13 11.80
C ASP A 267 -3.98 -0.70 11.07
N ILE A 268 -3.70 -2.00 11.21
CA ILE A 268 -2.61 -2.68 10.46
C ILE A 268 -2.73 -2.44 8.96
N GLY A 269 -3.90 -2.72 8.40
CA GLY A 269 -4.10 -2.66 6.95
C GLY A 269 -4.28 -1.22 6.49
N ALA A 270 -5.14 -0.47 7.18
CA ALA A 270 -5.53 0.86 6.72
C ALA A 270 -4.34 1.84 6.73
N LEU A 271 -3.54 1.85 7.81
CA LEU A 271 -2.36 2.71 7.89
C LEU A 271 -1.31 2.34 6.86
N ALA A 272 -1.04 1.03 6.70
CA ALA A 272 -0.03 0.54 5.79
C ALA A 272 -0.39 0.80 4.33
N LEU A 273 -1.63 0.51 3.94
CA LEU A 273 -2.09 0.70 2.56
C LEU A 273 -2.15 2.18 2.18
N GLY A 274 -2.68 3.05 3.06
CA GLY A 274 -2.69 4.48 2.79
C GLY A 274 -1.27 5.07 2.65
N ALA A 275 -0.35 4.67 3.52
CA ALA A 275 1.05 5.09 3.42
C ALA A 275 1.73 4.54 2.15
N ALA A 276 1.44 3.29 1.78
CA ALA A 276 1.94 2.66 0.56
C ALA A 276 1.48 3.40 -0.70
N LEU A 277 0.18 3.74 -0.80
CA LEU A 277 -0.35 4.55 -1.89
C LEU A 277 0.33 5.92 -1.95
N GLY A 278 0.56 6.56 -0.80
CA GLY A 278 1.29 7.82 -0.70
C GLY A 278 2.71 7.72 -1.28
N VAL A 279 3.47 6.67 -0.93
CA VAL A 279 4.82 6.45 -1.49
C VAL A 279 4.75 6.18 -2.98
N VAL A 280 3.85 5.32 -3.44
CA VAL A 280 3.73 5.03 -4.87
C VAL A 280 3.44 6.33 -5.63
N ALA A 281 2.46 7.11 -5.19
CA ALA A 281 2.11 8.39 -5.81
C ALA A 281 3.30 9.35 -5.86
N VAL A 282 4.05 9.48 -4.78
CA VAL A 282 5.29 10.26 -4.77
C VAL A 282 6.28 9.68 -5.78
N THR A 283 6.60 8.39 -5.75
CA THR A 283 7.57 7.82 -6.70
C THR A 283 7.16 7.97 -8.16
N THR A 284 5.86 7.94 -8.46
CA THR A 284 5.29 8.12 -9.81
C THR A 284 4.97 9.57 -10.18
N ARG A 285 5.28 10.56 -9.32
CA ARG A 285 4.97 11.98 -9.53
C ARG A 285 3.48 12.27 -9.74
N GLN A 286 2.65 11.51 -9.06
CA GLN A 286 1.19 11.55 -9.12
C GLN A 286 0.59 11.96 -7.76
N GLU A 287 1.25 12.83 -7.01
CA GLU A 287 0.82 13.27 -5.68
C GLU A 287 -0.54 13.97 -5.73
N ILE A 288 -0.72 14.89 -6.68
CA ILE A 288 -1.99 15.60 -6.89
C ILE A 288 -3.05 14.66 -7.45
N VAL A 289 -2.66 13.73 -8.33
CA VAL A 289 -3.59 12.75 -8.90
C VAL A 289 -4.07 11.77 -7.83
N LEU A 290 -3.23 11.39 -6.86
CA LEU A 290 -3.66 10.62 -5.69
C LEU A 290 -4.72 11.36 -4.88
N PHE A 291 -4.57 12.66 -4.67
CA PHE A 291 -5.58 13.47 -3.98
C PHE A 291 -6.94 13.44 -4.72
N ILE A 292 -6.92 13.47 -6.06
CA ILE A 292 -8.14 13.38 -6.88
C ILE A 292 -8.72 11.96 -6.87
N MET A 293 -7.90 10.94 -7.13
CA MET A 293 -8.34 9.53 -7.19
C MET A 293 -8.81 9.02 -5.83
N GLY A 294 -8.18 9.49 -4.75
CA GLY A 294 -8.52 9.21 -3.37
C GLY A 294 -9.63 10.11 -2.83
N GLY A 295 -10.48 10.70 -3.67
CA GLY A 295 -11.50 11.66 -3.25
C GLY A 295 -12.39 11.17 -2.09
N VAL A 296 -12.71 9.87 -2.04
CA VAL A 296 -13.43 9.27 -0.90
C VAL A 296 -12.62 9.39 0.40
N PHE A 297 -11.32 9.09 0.36
CA PHE A 297 -10.42 9.22 1.52
C PHE A 297 -10.22 10.69 1.95
N VAL A 298 -10.33 11.62 1.01
CA VAL A 298 -10.12 13.06 1.26
C VAL A 298 -11.36 13.73 1.85
N MET A 299 -12.56 13.24 1.50
CA MET A 299 -13.83 13.80 2.00
C MET A 299 -14.16 13.37 3.43
N GLU A 300 -13.69 12.19 3.85
CA GLU A 300 -13.79 11.66 5.21
C GLU A 300 -12.78 12.34 6.16
#